data_AF-A0A8X6XDV0-F1
#
_entry.id   AF-A0A8X6XDV0-F1
#
_cell.length_a   1.000
_cell.length_b   1.000
_cell.length_c   1.000
_cell.angle_alpha   90.00
_cell.angle_beta   90.00
_cell.angle_gamma   90.00
#
_symmetry.space_group_name_H-M   'P 1'
#
loop_
_entity.id
_entity.type
_entity.pdbx_description
1 polymer ?
#
loop_
_entity_poly.entity_id
_entity_poly.type
_entity_poly.pdbx_seq_one_letter_code
_entity_poly.pdbx_strand_id
1 'polypeptide(L)'
;MLKNYTGKIDFRVFGVFEKFTVPYRGKADAFENATYIDNGEKLKDAGIFLTNRPIRHESEFAVSPNYPKINLKVRFSIVERRTKEVLMCREVPVGIQSPPTEGNAV
;
A
#
# COMPACT_ATOMS: atom_id res chain seq x y z
N MET A 1 -8.71 12.18 -20.56
CA MET A 1 -7.29 12.32 -20.95
C MET A 1 -6.48 11.37 -20.09
N LEU A 2 -5.65 10.51 -20.71
CA LEU A 2 -4.61 9.79 -19.96
C LEU A 2 -3.59 10.81 -19.42
N LYS A 3 -3.27 10.72 -18.14
CA LYS A 3 -2.13 11.43 -17.55
C LYS A 3 -1.02 10.42 -17.26
N ASN A 4 0.18 10.76 -17.70
CA ASN A 4 1.39 9.99 -17.42
C ASN A 4 2.26 10.79 -16.46
N TYR A 5 2.87 10.11 -15.50
CA TYR A 5 3.67 10.75 -14.46
C TYR A 5 5.11 10.28 -14.57
N THR A 6 6.02 11.23 -14.81
CA THR A 6 7.47 11.02 -14.74
C THR A 6 8.05 11.37 -13.36
N GLY A 7 7.20 11.87 -12.45
CA GLY A 7 7.55 12.20 -11.07
C GLY A 7 7.45 10.99 -10.13
N LYS A 8 8.07 11.11 -8.95
CA LYS A 8 8.02 10.08 -7.91
C LYS A 8 6.59 9.92 -7.39
N ILE A 9 6.00 8.74 -7.60
CA ILE A 9 4.70 8.37 -7.05
C ILE A 9 4.91 7.71 -5.68
N ASP A 10 4.11 8.08 -4.69
CA ASP A 10 4.13 7.48 -3.37
C ASP A 10 2.99 6.48 -3.22
N PHE A 11 3.30 5.24 -2.84
CA PHE A 11 2.34 4.35 -2.19
C PHE A 11 2.34 4.62 -0.70
N ARG A 12 1.16 4.80 -0.12
CA ARG A 12 1.01 4.98 1.33
C ARG A 12 -0.02 4.00 1.85
N VAL A 13 0.32 3.40 2.98
CA VAL A 13 -0.53 2.48 3.71
C VAL A 13 -0.73 3.03 5.11
N PHE A 14 -1.98 3.28 5.46
CA PHE A 14 -2.37 3.78 6.77
C PHE A 14 -3.31 2.79 7.44
N GLY A 15 -3.12 2.57 8.74
CA GLY A 15 -4.15 1.99 9.59
C GLY A 15 -5.05 3.12 10.07
N VAL A 16 -6.33 3.00 9.78
CA VAL A 16 -7.37 3.91 10.22
C VAL A 16 -8.12 3.22 11.36
N PHE A 17 -7.90 3.73 12.56
CA PHE A 17 -8.69 3.44 13.73
C PHE A 17 -9.79 4.49 13.84
N GLU A 18 -10.91 4.16 14.48
CA GLU A 18 -12.11 5.02 14.52
C GLU A 18 -11.84 6.49 14.91
N LYS A 19 -10.73 6.77 15.63
CA LYS A 19 -10.37 8.12 16.09
C LYS A 19 -8.92 8.54 15.78
N PHE A 20 -8.11 7.69 15.16
CA PHE A 20 -6.70 8.00 14.91
C PHE A 20 -6.16 7.26 13.67
N THR A 21 -5.28 7.93 12.92
CA THR A 21 -4.59 7.31 11.78
C THR A 21 -3.17 6.99 12.19
N VAL A 22 -2.78 5.71 12.14
CA VAL A 22 -1.41 5.27 12.40
C VAL A 22 -0.74 4.94 11.07
N PRO A 23 0.41 5.53 10.74
CA PRO A 23 1.20 5.09 9.61
C PRO A 23 1.74 3.68 9.89
N TYR A 24 1.25 2.67 9.16
CA TYR A 24 1.64 1.27 9.39
C TYR A 24 3.02 0.94 8.79
N ARG A 25 3.40 1.59 7.69
CA ARG A 25 4.71 1.37 7.04
C ARG A 25 5.40 2.67 6.60
N GLY A 26 4.82 3.82 6.89
CA GLY A 26 5.26 5.07 6.26
C GLY A 26 5.11 5.01 4.73
N LYS A 27 5.66 6.03 4.07
CA LYS A 27 5.58 6.25 2.62
C LYS A 27 6.56 5.33 1.89
N ALA A 28 6.09 4.57 0.89
CA ALA A 28 6.92 3.78 -0.02
C ALA A 28 6.96 4.45 -1.40
N ASP A 29 8.13 4.42 -2.06
CA ASP A 29 8.27 4.91 -3.43
C ASP A 29 7.76 3.85 -4.41
N ALA A 30 6.79 4.23 -5.24
CA ALA A 30 6.19 3.38 -6.24
C ALA A 30 7.18 2.93 -7.31
N PHE A 31 8.11 3.80 -7.69
CA PHE A 31 9.05 3.49 -8.75
C PHE A 31 9.99 2.37 -8.34
N GLU A 32 10.41 2.36 -7.09
CA GLU A 32 11.33 1.35 -6.55
C GLU A 32 10.67 -0.02 -6.40
N ASN A 33 9.36 -0.07 -6.14
CA ASN A 33 8.69 -1.27 -5.62
C ASN A 33 7.52 -1.78 -6.47
N ALA A 34 7.20 -1.13 -7.60
CA ALA A 34 6.11 -1.54 -8.46
C ALA A 34 6.58 -2.07 -9.82
N THR A 35 5.76 -2.96 -10.39
CA THR A 35 6.00 -3.65 -11.66
C THR A 35 4.74 -3.60 -12.50
N TYR A 36 4.85 -3.34 -13.80
CA TYR A 36 3.74 -3.47 -14.73
C TYR A 36 3.35 -4.94 -14.90
N ILE A 37 2.05 -5.24 -14.78
CA ILE A 37 1.56 -6.63 -14.77
C ILE A 37 1.61 -7.26 -16.17
N ASP A 38 1.41 -6.47 -17.20
CA ASP A 38 1.32 -6.91 -18.60
C ASP A 38 2.65 -7.36 -19.19
N ASN A 39 3.77 -6.72 -18.84
CA ASN A 39 5.10 -7.04 -19.37
C ASN A 39 6.15 -7.38 -18.30
N GLY A 40 5.83 -7.28 -17.01
CA GLY A 40 6.77 -7.56 -15.92
C GLY A 40 7.86 -6.51 -15.74
N GLU A 41 7.78 -5.38 -16.42
CA GLU A 41 8.77 -4.29 -16.36
C GLU A 41 8.64 -3.52 -15.04
N LYS A 42 9.76 -3.31 -14.35
CA LYS A 42 9.76 -2.51 -13.10
C LYS A 42 9.60 -1.04 -13.43
N LEU A 43 8.82 -0.32 -12.64
CA LEU A 43 8.58 1.11 -12.88
C LEU A 43 9.85 1.95 -12.83
N LYS A 44 10.82 1.59 -11.98
CA LYS A 44 12.14 2.24 -11.94
C LYS A 44 12.89 2.16 -13.28
N ASP A 45 12.70 1.08 -14.03
CA ASP A 45 13.39 0.85 -15.30
C ASP A 45 12.66 1.57 -16.44
N ALA A 46 11.32 1.60 -16.39
CA ALA A 46 10.49 2.32 -17.36
C ALA A 46 10.60 3.86 -17.23
N GLY A 47 10.87 4.38 -16.03
CA GLY A 47 10.98 5.82 -15.79
C GLY A 47 9.66 6.61 -15.91
N ILE A 48 8.53 5.93 -16.07
CA ILE A 48 7.21 6.54 -16.23
C ILE A 48 6.11 5.69 -15.58
N PHE A 49 5.15 6.35 -14.92
CA PHE A 49 3.91 5.76 -14.42
C PHE A 49 2.77 6.05 -15.40
N LEU A 50 2.20 4.99 -15.97
CA LEU A 50 1.12 5.01 -16.95
C LEU A 50 -0.19 4.62 -16.27
N THR A 51 -1.11 5.59 -16.10
CA THR A 51 -2.37 5.40 -15.36
C THR A 51 -3.32 4.38 -15.96
N ASN A 52 -3.17 4.06 -17.24
CA ASN A 52 -3.97 3.08 -17.96
C ASN A 52 -3.41 1.66 -17.88
N ARG A 53 -2.23 1.45 -17.29
CA ARG A 53 -1.60 0.13 -17.20
C ARG A 53 -1.72 -0.43 -15.79
N PRO A 54 -2.14 -1.69 -15.65
CA PRO A 54 -2.22 -2.33 -14.35
C PRO A 54 -0.81 -2.56 -13.79
N ILE A 55 -0.64 -2.24 -12.51
CA ILE A 55 0.62 -2.36 -11.79
C ILE A 55 0.45 -3.24 -10.56
N ARG A 56 1.50 -3.96 -10.20
CA ARG A 56 1.63 -4.71 -8.95
C ARG A 56 2.61 -4.00 -8.04
N HIS A 57 2.25 -3.83 -6.77
CA HIS A 57 3.12 -3.32 -5.73
C HIS A 57 2.96 -4.20 -4.50
N GLU A 58 4.06 -4.81 -4.05
CA GLU A 58 4.08 -5.68 -2.87
C GLU A 58 4.72 -4.92 -1.70
N SER A 59 4.12 -5.04 -0.52
CA SER A 59 4.59 -4.34 0.67
C SER A 59 4.25 -5.13 1.92
N GLU A 60 5.25 -5.36 2.78
CA GLU A 60 5.14 -6.13 4.02
C GLU A 60 5.19 -5.21 5.24
N PHE A 61 4.06 -4.93 5.87
CA PHE A 61 4.08 -4.13 7.10
C PHE A 61 4.28 -5.02 8.33
N ALA A 62 5.11 -4.54 9.26
CA ALA A 62 5.28 -5.22 10.54
C ALA A 62 4.05 -4.97 11.41
N VAL A 63 3.42 -6.05 11.87
CA VAL A 63 2.35 -6.00 12.86
C VAL A 63 2.98 -6.30 14.21
N SER A 64 2.99 -5.31 15.12
CA SER A 64 3.38 -5.52 16.51
C SER A 64 2.43 -6.51 17.17
N PRO A 65 2.93 -7.50 17.94
CA PRO A 65 2.07 -8.41 18.71
C PRO A 65 1.24 -7.68 19.78
N ASN A 66 1.63 -6.46 20.14
CA ASN A 66 0.93 -5.63 21.12
C ASN A 66 -0.20 -4.77 20.51
N TYR A 67 -0.46 -4.87 19.19
CA TYR A 67 -1.56 -4.13 18.60
C TYR A 67 -2.90 -4.58 19.22
N PRO A 68 -3.78 -3.63 19.60
CA PRO A 68 -5.10 -3.98 20.09
C PRO A 68 -5.84 -4.83 19.06
N LYS A 69 -6.52 -5.87 19.55
CA LYS A 69 -7.33 -6.81 18.76
C LYS A 69 -8.65 -6.13 18.37
N ILE A 70 -8.57 -5.16 17.47
CA ILE A 70 -9.69 -4.35 17.01
C ILE A 70 -9.84 -4.46 15.50
N ASN A 71 -11.10 -4.41 15.04
CA ASN A 71 -11.39 -4.23 13.64
C ASN A 71 -10.85 -2.87 13.20
N LEU A 72 -9.96 -2.87 12.22
CA LEU A 72 -9.35 -1.66 11.69
C LEU A 72 -9.62 -1.56 10.19
N LYS A 73 -9.51 -0.36 9.65
CA LYS A 73 -9.51 -0.15 8.20
C LYS A 73 -8.09 0.14 7.76
N VAL A 74 -7.61 -0.55 6.73
CA VAL A 74 -6.35 -0.19 6.07
C VAL A 74 -6.68 0.68 4.87
N ARG A 75 -6.14 1.89 4.84
CA ARG A 75 -6.25 2.80 3.69
C ARG A 75 -5.00 2.70 2.84
N PHE A 76 -5.19 2.39 1.56
CA PHE A 76 -4.19 2.43 0.51
C PHE A 76 -4.39 3.71 -0.30
N SER A 77 -3.33 4.50 -0.47
CA SER A 77 -3.36 5.67 -1.34
C SER A 77 -2.15 5.74 -2.25
N ILE A 78 -2.38 6.16 -3.49
CA ILE A 78 -1.36 6.46 -4.49
C ILE A 78 -1.38 7.97 -4.70
N VAL A 79 -0.24 8.63 -4.48
CA VAL A 79 -0.16 10.09 -4.53
C VAL A 79 1.02 10.53 -5.39
N GLU A 80 0.79 11.43 -6.34
CA GLU A 80 1.86 12.12 -7.06
C GLU A 80 2.54 13.11 -6.11
N ARG A 81 3.86 12.98 -5.94
CA ARG A 81 4.58 13.68 -4.85
C ARG A 81 4.65 15.20 -5.04
N ARG A 82 4.72 15.70 -6.27
CA ARG A 82 4.90 17.11 -6.62
C ARG A 82 3.59 17.90 -6.56
N THR A 83 2.56 17.43 -7.25
CA THR A 83 1.22 18.03 -7.36
C THR A 83 0.31 17.65 -6.19
N LYS A 84 0.68 16.62 -5.41
CA LYS A 84 -0.17 16.02 -4.36
C LYS A 84 -1.47 15.44 -4.90
N GLU A 85 -1.56 15.19 -6.20
CA GLU A 85 -2.72 14.56 -6.83
C GLU A 85 -2.90 13.13 -6.30
N VAL A 86 -4.10 12.83 -5.80
CA VAL A 86 -4.47 11.49 -5.33
C VAL A 86 -4.94 10.67 -6.53
N LEU A 87 -4.12 9.71 -6.94
CA LEU A 87 -4.40 8.83 -8.09
C LEU A 87 -5.31 7.67 -7.70
N MET A 88 -5.23 7.22 -6.46
CA MET A 88 -6.08 6.18 -5.88
C MET A 88 -6.20 6.38 -4.38
N CYS A 89 -7.38 6.10 -3.83
CA CYS A 89 -7.60 5.97 -2.41
C CYS A 89 -8.63 4.86 -2.16
N ARG A 90 -8.27 3.83 -1.40
CA ARG A 90 -9.16 2.70 -1.07
C ARG A 90 -9.00 2.30 0.37
N GLU A 91 -10.11 2.02 1.04
CA GLU A 91 -10.12 1.47 2.39
C GLU A 91 -10.60 0.01 2.38
N VAL A 92 -9.91 -0.83 3.13
CA VAL A 92 -10.25 -2.25 3.27
C VAL A 92 -10.38 -2.57 4.76
N PRO A 93 -11.50 -3.15 5.22
CA PRO A 93 -11.62 -3.62 6.59
C PRO A 93 -10.69 -4.82 6.81
N VAL A 94 -9.92 -4.80 7.89
CA VAL A 94 -8.98 -5.86 8.29
C VAL A 94 -9.18 -6.16 9.77
N GLY A 95 -9.26 -7.44 10.13
CA GLY A 95 -9.20 -7.89 11.51
C GLY A 95 -7.80 -8.40 11.83
N ILE A 96 -7.11 -7.82 12.82
CA ILE A 96 -5.88 -8.43 13.36
C ILE A 96 -6.29 -9.57 14.28
N GLN A 97 -6.02 -10.80 13.85
CA GLN A 97 -6.21 -11.99 14.68
C GLN A 97 -4.91 -12.32 15.43
N SER A 98 -5.03 -12.98 16.58
CA SER A 98 -3.85 -13.54 17.26
C SER A 98 -3.20 -14.59 16.35
N PRO A 99 -1.87 -14.79 16.39
CA PRO A 99 -1.28 -15.94 15.72
C PRO A 99 -2.03 -17.21 16.16
N PRO A 100 -2.24 -18.18 15.24
CA PRO A 100 -2.89 -19.43 15.61
C PRO A 100 -2.14 -20.01 16.81
N THR A 101 -2.86 -20.22 17.90
CA THR A 101 -2.30 -20.90 19.06
C THR A 101 -1.94 -22.29 18.56
N GLU A 102 -0.67 -22.69 18.65
CA GLU A 102 -0.27 -24.09 18.43
C GLU A 102 -0.98 -24.93 19.48
N GLY A 103 -2.18 -25.40 19.12
CA GLY A 103 -3.03 -26.21 19.96
C GLY A 103 -2.87 -27.67 19.57
N ASN A 104 -2.12 -28.40 20.39
CA ASN A 104 -2.25 -29.82 20.69
C ASN A 104 -2.64 -30.73 19.50
N ALA A 105 -1.61 -31.25 18.80
CA ALA A 105 -1.73 -32.61 18.30
C ALA A 105 -1.84 -33.54 19.52
N VAL A 106 -3.06 -34.01 19.79
CA VAL A 106 -3.31 -35.19 20.62
C VAL A 106 -3.11 -36.42 19.74
#